data_AF-Q96AT1-F1
#
_entry.id   AF-Q96AT1-F1
#
_cell.length_a   1.000
_cell.length_b   1.000
_cell.length_c   1.000
_cell.angle_alpha   90.00
_cell.angle_beta   90.00
_cell.angle_gamma   90.00
#
_symmetry.space_group_name_H-M   'P 1'
#
loop_
_entity.id
_entity.type
_entity.pdbx_description
1 polymer ?
#
loop_
_entity_poly.entity_id
_entity_poly.type
_entity_poly.pdbx_seq_one_letter_code
_entity_poly.pdbx_strand_id
1 'polypeptide(L)'
;MSKRNQVSYVRPAEPAFLARFKERVGYREGPTVETKRIQPQPPDEDGDHSDKEDEQPQVVVLKKGDLSVEEVMKIKAEIKAAKADEEPTPADGRIIYRKPVKHPSDEKYSGLTASSKKKKPNEDEVNQDSVKKNSQKQIKNSSLLSFDNEDENE
;
A
#
# COMPACT_ATOMS: atom_id res chain seq x y z
N MET A 1 -18.46 26.92 -40.61
CA MET A 1 -17.60 26.44 -39.50
C MET A 1 -16.95 25.14 -39.93
N SER A 2 -15.63 25.00 -39.76
CA SER A 2 -14.89 23.90 -40.37
C SER A 2 -15.15 22.59 -39.63
N LYS A 3 -15.67 21.58 -40.34
CA LYS A 3 -15.86 20.19 -39.85
C LYS A 3 -14.53 19.47 -39.53
N ARG A 4 -13.41 20.19 -39.53
CA ARG A 4 -12.03 19.71 -39.37
C ARG A 4 -11.79 18.90 -38.08
N ASN A 5 -12.71 18.94 -37.12
CA ASN A 5 -12.54 18.32 -35.81
C ASN A 5 -13.55 17.19 -35.53
N GLN A 6 -14.38 16.78 -36.50
CA GLN A 6 -15.30 15.65 -36.34
C GLN A 6 -14.61 14.33 -36.68
N VAL A 7 -13.91 13.76 -35.70
CA VAL A 7 -13.48 12.36 -35.74
C VAL A 7 -14.55 11.53 -35.04
N SER A 8 -15.19 10.61 -35.77
CA SER A 8 -16.10 9.61 -35.19
C SER A 8 -15.41 8.26 -35.15
N TYR A 9 -15.53 7.57 -34.02
CA TYR A 9 -15.06 6.19 -33.87
C TYR A 9 -16.26 5.27 -33.61
N VAL A 10 -16.29 4.14 -34.31
CA VAL A 10 -17.24 3.05 -34.05
C VAL A 10 -16.56 2.07 -33.13
N ARG A 11 -17.13 1.84 -31.94
CA ARG A 11 -16.67 0.79 -31.05
C ARG A 11 -17.13 -0.57 -31.59
N PRO A 12 -16.21 -1.47 -32.01
CA PRO A 12 -16.59 -2.82 -32.38
C PRO A 12 -17.11 -3.58 -31.17
N ALA A 13 -17.89 -4.64 -31.43
CA ALA A 13 -18.32 -5.56 -30.38
C ALA A 13 -17.10 -6.22 -29.73
N GLU A 14 -17.15 -6.37 -28.41
CA GLU A 14 -16.08 -7.04 -27.68
C GLU A 14 -16.04 -8.53 -28.06
N PRO A 15 -14.85 -9.09 -28.35
CA PRO A 15 -14.71 -10.51 -28.66
C PRO A 15 -15.11 -11.37 -27.45
N ALA A 16 -15.64 -12.57 -27.72
CA ALA A 16 -16.13 -13.51 -26.71
C ALA A 16 -15.11 -13.83 -25.61
N PHE A 17 -13.82 -13.86 -25.94
CA PHE A 17 -12.75 -14.03 -24.97
C PHE A 17 -12.74 -12.93 -23.90
N LEU A 18 -12.84 -11.65 -24.30
CA LEU A 18 -12.85 -10.53 -23.36
C LEU A 18 -14.11 -10.51 -22.51
N ALA A 19 -15.27 -10.82 -23.11
CA ALA A 19 -16.53 -10.91 -22.37
C ALA A 19 -16.44 -11.96 -21.24
N ARG A 20 -15.98 -13.18 -21.56
CA ARG A 20 -15.80 -14.28 -20.58
C ARG A 20 -14.73 -13.95 -19.55
N PHE A 21 -13.65 -13.28 -19.96
CA PHE A 21 -12.59 -12.87 -19.04
C PHE A 21 -13.10 -11.83 -18.03
N LYS A 22 -13.78 -10.77 -18.51
CA LYS A 22 -14.35 -9.72 -17.67
C LYS A 22 -15.34 -10.30 -16.65
N GLU A 23 -16.19 -11.24 -17.06
CA GLU A 23 -17.12 -11.93 -16.16
C GLU A 23 -16.39 -12.72 -15.06
N ARG A 24 -15.39 -13.53 -15.41
CA ARG A 24 -14.64 -14.36 -14.45
C ARG A 24 -13.88 -13.54 -13.41
N VAL A 25 -13.33 -12.39 -13.81
CA VAL A 25 -12.55 -11.54 -12.90
C VAL A 25 -13.40 -10.48 -12.20
N GLY A 26 -14.71 -10.41 -12.48
CA GLY A 26 -15.59 -9.39 -11.94
C GLY A 26 -15.20 -7.97 -12.36
N TYR A 27 -14.69 -7.80 -13.59
CA TYR A 27 -14.22 -6.51 -14.07
C TYR A 27 -15.35 -5.46 -14.07
N ARG A 28 -15.09 -4.31 -13.45
CA ARG A 28 -15.95 -3.13 -13.50
C ARG A 28 -15.30 -2.08 -14.39
N GLU A 29 -16.07 -1.54 -15.34
CA GLU A 29 -15.63 -0.46 -16.22
C GLU A 29 -15.12 0.72 -15.38
N GLY A 30 -13.94 1.24 -15.74
CA GLY A 30 -13.30 2.32 -14.99
C GLY A 30 -14.13 3.61 -14.98
N PRO A 31 -13.85 4.53 -14.03
CA PRO A 31 -14.51 5.83 -13.95
C PRO A 31 -14.45 6.57 -15.29
N THR A 32 -15.60 6.78 -15.92
CA THR A 32 -15.72 7.56 -17.16
C THR A 32 -15.67 9.06 -16.87
N VAL A 33 -15.44 9.91 -17.88
CA VAL A 33 -15.46 11.37 -17.73
C VAL A 33 -16.73 11.87 -17.04
N GLU A 34 -17.89 11.27 -17.32
CA GLU A 34 -19.16 11.61 -16.65
C GLU A 34 -19.13 11.28 -15.14
N THR A 35 -18.52 10.15 -14.74
CA THR A 35 -18.39 9.80 -13.31
C THR A 35 -17.48 10.75 -12.54
N LYS A 36 -16.55 11.43 -13.22
CA LYS A 36 -15.66 12.43 -12.61
C LYS A 36 -16.34 13.78 -12.40
N ARG A 37 -17.46 14.05 -13.09
CA ARG A 37 -18.24 15.28 -12.91
C ARG A 37 -19.11 15.23 -11.65
N ILE A 38 -19.42 14.04 -11.17
CA ILE A 38 -20.19 13.83 -9.94
C ILE A 38 -19.21 13.89 -8.76
N GLN A 39 -19.55 14.66 -7.74
CA GLN A 39 -18.80 14.67 -6.47
C GLN A 39 -18.70 13.23 -5.97
N PRO A 40 -17.49 12.70 -5.73
CA PRO A 40 -17.37 11.35 -5.18
C PRO A 40 -18.20 11.29 -3.90
N GLN A 41 -19.08 10.28 -3.78
CA GLN A 41 -19.61 9.96 -2.47
C GLN A 41 -18.41 9.71 -1.56
N PRO A 42 -18.43 10.21 -0.31
CA PRO A 42 -17.46 9.77 0.67
C PRO A 42 -17.49 8.24 0.66
N PRO A 43 -16.33 7.57 0.71
CA PRO A 43 -16.32 6.13 0.91
C PRO A 43 -17.22 5.86 2.13
N ASP A 44 -18.11 4.87 2.02
CA ASP A 44 -18.94 4.45 3.14
C ASP A 44 -18.01 4.26 4.34
N GLU A 45 -18.03 5.21 5.27
CA GLU A 45 -17.13 5.27 6.43
C GLU A 45 -17.43 4.08 7.38
N ASP A 46 -18.60 3.45 7.16
CA ASP A 46 -19.08 2.22 7.77
C ASP A 46 -18.58 0.95 7.10
N GLY A 47 -17.67 1.06 6.13
CA GLY A 47 -16.79 -0.04 5.80
C GLY A 47 -16.03 -0.36 7.08
N ASP A 48 -16.56 -1.30 7.87
CA ASP A 48 -15.82 -2.01 8.91
C ASP A 48 -14.65 -2.64 8.18
N HIS A 49 -13.60 -1.84 7.99
CA HIS A 49 -12.28 -2.25 7.59
C HIS A 49 -11.71 -3.00 8.79
N SER A 50 -12.44 -4.01 9.25
CA SER A 50 -11.94 -5.05 10.08
C SER A 50 -10.88 -5.71 9.21
N ASP A 51 -9.61 -5.50 9.58
CA ASP A 51 -8.48 -6.19 8.98
C ASP A 51 -8.87 -7.67 8.83
N LYS A 52 -8.75 -8.19 7.62
CA LYS A 52 -9.06 -9.59 7.37
C LYS A 52 -8.15 -10.46 8.26
N GLU A 53 -8.62 -11.65 8.62
CA GLU A 53 -7.89 -12.54 9.53
C GLU A 53 -6.46 -12.85 9.04
N ASP A 54 -6.23 -12.87 7.72
CA ASP A 54 -4.91 -13.07 7.09
C ASP A 54 -3.98 -11.85 7.18
N GLU A 55 -4.54 -10.67 7.45
CA GLU A 55 -3.80 -9.42 7.61
C GLU A 55 -3.43 -9.14 9.09
N GLN A 56 -4.01 -9.89 10.04
CA GLN A 56 -3.74 -9.71 11.47
C GLN A 56 -2.41 -10.36 11.91
N PRO A 57 -1.65 -9.74 12.83
CA PRO A 57 -0.40 -10.31 13.32
C PRO A 57 -0.65 -11.58 14.14
N GLN A 58 0.16 -12.61 13.89
CA GLN A 58 0.16 -13.83 14.70
C GLN A 58 0.58 -13.51 16.14
N VAL A 59 -0.30 -13.79 17.10
CA VAL A 59 0.03 -13.75 18.53
C VAL A 59 0.67 -15.08 18.91
N VAL A 60 1.86 -15.02 19.52
CA VAL A 60 2.61 -16.20 19.98
C VAL A 60 2.98 -15.99 21.44
N VAL A 61 2.64 -16.97 22.28
CA VAL A 61 2.96 -16.99 23.71
C VAL A 61 4.14 -17.91 23.92
N LEU A 62 5.28 -17.37 24.37
CA LEU A 62 6.49 -18.15 24.63
C LEU A 62 6.80 -18.24 26.12
N LYS A 63 6.54 -17.15 26.86
CA LYS A 63 6.90 -17.01 28.26
C LYS A 63 5.69 -16.62 29.10
N LYS A 64 5.79 -16.88 30.41
CA LYS A 64 4.84 -16.36 31.39
C LYS A 64 4.95 -14.83 31.41
N GLY A 65 3.84 -14.15 31.10
CA GLY A 65 3.76 -12.69 30.98
C GLY A 65 3.42 -12.19 29.57
N ASP A 66 3.56 -13.04 28.55
CA ASP A 66 3.09 -12.71 27.20
C ASP A 66 1.55 -12.73 27.17
N LEU A 67 0.94 -11.83 26.38
CA LEU A 67 -0.52 -11.76 26.23
C LEU A 67 -1.02 -12.89 25.35
N SER A 68 -2.11 -13.52 25.79
CA SER A 68 -2.87 -14.46 24.99
C SER A 68 -3.70 -13.74 23.92
N VAL A 69 -4.15 -14.49 22.91
CA VAL A 69 -4.97 -13.96 21.81
C VAL A 69 -6.22 -13.24 22.32
N GLU A 70 -6.90 -13.84 23.31
CA GLU A 70 -8.15 -13.31 23.89
C GLU A 70 -7.93 -11.97 24.59
N GLU A 71 -6.83 -11.82 25.34
CA GLU A 71 -6.47 -10.58 26.02
C GLU A 71 -6.15 -9.48 25.02
N VAL A 72 -5.43 -9.79 23.94
CA VAL A 72 -5.12 -8.83 22.87
C VAL A 72 -6.40 -8.34 22.18
N MET A 73 -7.33 -9.25 21.87
CA MET A 73 -8.62 -8.87 21.25
C MET A 73 -9.43 -7.95 22.17
N LYS A 74 -9.45 -8.25 23.48
CA LYS A 74 -10.14 -7.43 24.47
C LYS A 74 -9.54 -6.01 24.55
N ILE A 75 -8.22 -5.91 24.66
CA ILE A 75 -7.52 -4.61 24.70
C ILE A 75 -7.76 -3.82 23.41
N LYS A 76 -7.70 -4.47 22.24
CA LYS A 76 -8.01 -3.82 20.96
C LYS A 76 -9.44 -3.28 20.90
N ALA A 77 -10.42 -4.06 21.38
CA ALA A 77 -11.80 -3.63 21.44
C ALA A 77 -12.01 -2.44 22.39
N GLU A 78 -11.39 -2.47 23.58
CA GLU A 78 -11.43 -1.36 24.54
C GLU A 78 -10.80 -0.08 23.95
N ILE A 79 -9.67 -0.19 23.26
CA ILE A 79 -9.03 0.94 22.57
C ILE A 79 -9.90 1.46 21.42
N LYS A 80 -10.51 0.58 20.62
CA LYS A 80 -11.42 0.99 19.51
C LYS A 80 -12.64 1.72 20.07
N ALA A 81 -13.23 1.22 21.16
CA ALA A 81 -14.36 1.86 21.82
C ALA A 81 -13.99 3.22 22.45
N ALA A 82 -12.86 3.31 23.13
CA ALA A 82 -12.39 4.57 23.72
C ALA A 82 -12.09 5.63 22.65
N LYS A 83 -11.51 5.24 21.50
CA LYS A 83 -11.25 6.14 20.38
C LYS A 83 -12.53 6.63 19.70
N ALA A 84 -13.55 5.78 19.62
CA ALA A 84 -14.84 6.16 19.06
C ALA A 84 -15.58 7.18 19.94
N ASP A 85 -15.34 7.18 21.25
CA ASP A 85 -15.96 8.13 22.19
C ASP A 85 -15.18 9.46 22.32
N GLU A 86 -13.83 9.44 22.24
CA GLU A 86 -13.02 10.63 22.57
C GLU A 86 -13.05 11.75 21.51
N GLU A 87 -13.21 11.45 20.22
CA GLU A 87 -13.26 12.50 19.19
C GLU A 87 -14.24 12.10 18.08
N PRO A 88 -15.44 12.70 17.98
CA PRO A 88 -16.17 12.70 16.73
C PRO A 88 -15.29 13.44 15.72
N THR A 89 -14.78 12.72 14.72
CA THR A 89 -14.26 13.36 13.52
C THR A 89 -15.32 14.38 13.09
N PRO A 90 -14.99 15.68 13.00
CA PRO A 90 -15.99 16.67 12.66
C PRO A 90 -16.57 16.25 11.30
N ALA A 91 -17.88 15.96 11.25
CA ALA A 91 -18.57 15.48 10.05
C ALA A 91 -18.36 16.39 8.82
N ASP A 92 -17.99 17.65 9.05
CA ASP A 92 -17.66 18.67 8.04
C ASP A 92 -16.23 18.53 7.46
N GLY A 93 -15.44 17.54 7.91
CA GLY A 93 -14.03 17.37 7.52
C GLY A 93 -13.10 18.52 7.93
N ARG A 94 -13.61 19.48 8.70
CA ARG A 94 -12.91 20.72 9.06
C ARG A 94 -12.04 20.49 10.29
N ILE A 95 -10.73 20.42 10.07
CA ILE A 95 -9.73 20.30 11.15
C ILE A 95 -9.73 21.59 11.99
N ILE A 96 -9.99 21.47 13.29
CA ILE A 96 -9.93 22.59 14.25
C ILE A 96 -8.70 22.43 15.14
N TYR A 97 -7.84 23.45 15.19
CA TYR A 97 -6.69 23.47 16.07
C TYR A 97 -7.12 23.79 17.51
N ARG A 98 -6.98 22.84 18.43
CA ARG A 98 -7.12 23.07 19.87
C ARG A 98 -5.78 23.52 20.46
N LYS A 99 -5.82 24.52 21.35
CA LYS A 99 -4.64 25.01 22.05
C LYS A 99 -4.23 23.98 23.12
N PRO A 100 -2.96 23.54 23.19
CA PRO A 100 -2.54 22.57 24.18
C PRO A 100 -2.75 23.14 25.59
N VAL A 101 -3.42 22.35 26.45
CA VAL A 101 -3.49 22.65 27.88
C VAL A 101 -2.13 22.33 28.48
N LYS A 102 -1.56 23.27 29.23
CA LYS A 102 -0.32 23.02 29.99
C LYS A 102 -0.63 21.96 31.05
N HIS A 103 -0.28 20.71 30.79
CA HIS A 103 -0.19 19.72 31.86
C HIS A 103 0.90 20.21 32.84
N PRO A 104 0.70 20.07 34.16
CA PRO A 104 1.75 20.37 35.12
C PRO A 104 2.97 19.53 34.77
N SER A 105 4.14 20.17 34.79
CA SER A 105 5.39 19.74 34.13
C SER A 105 6.09 18.52 34.73
N ASP A 106 5.38 17.60 35.39
CA ASP A 106 6.02 16.50 36.12
C ASP A 106 6.00 15.15 35.39
N GLU A 107 5.27 15.00 34.28
CA GLU A 107 5.35 13.77 33.49
C GLU A 107 6.44 13.92 32.43
N LYS A 108 7.63 13.44 32.79
CA LYS A 108 8.83 13.30 31.95
C LYS A 108 8.47 12.75 30.58
N TYR A 109 8.29 13.63 29.60
CA TYR A 109 8.16 13.23 28.20
C TYR A 109 9.52 12.70 27.74
N SER A 110 9.75 11.40 27.94
CA SER A 110 10.95 10.68 27.51
C SER A 110 10.91 10.45 25.99
N GLY A 111 10.77 11.53 25.24
CA GLY A 111 10.87 11.53 23.79
C GLY A 111 12.33 11.40 23.38
N LEU A 112 12.72 10.21 22.96
CA LEU A 112 13.81 9.89 22.02
C LEU A 112 14.94 10.93 21.98
N THR A 113 15.85 10.91 22.96
CA THR A 113 17.11 11.64 22.85
C THR A 113 18.00 10.94 21.83
N ALA A 114 18.02 11.44 20.60
CA ALA A 114 18.97 11.00 19.58
C ALA A 114 20.38 11.49 19.96
N SER A 115 21.14 10.65 20.65
CA SER A 115 22.56 10.92 20.95
C SER A 115 23.43 10.52 19.76
N SER A 116 23.73 11.47 18.88
CA SER A 116 24.79 11.31 17.88
C SER A 116 26.17 11.53 18.54
N LYS A 117 26.82 10.48 19.04
CA LYS A 117 28.24 10.54 19.39
C LYS A 117 29.08 10.41 18.12
N LYS A 118 29.50 11.56 17.58
CA LYS A 118 30.58 11.68 16.57
C LYS A 118 31.88 11.11 17.16
N LYS A 119 32.29 9.91 16.76
CA LYS A 119 33.71 9.51 16.83
C LYS A 119 34.35 9.72 15.45
N LYS A 120 35.39 10.55 15.44
CA LYS A 120 36.31 10.83 14.32
C LYS A 120 37.40 9.72 14.25
N PRO A 121 38.15 9.64 13.14
CA PRO A 121 38.44 8.39 12.44
C PRO A 121 39.76 7.75 12.89
N ASN A 122 39.85 6.42 12.81
CA ASN A 122 41.11 5.76 12.52
C ASN A 122 41.11 5.50 11.01
N GLU A 123 41.90 6.32 10.32
CA GLU A 123 42.61 5.91 9.12
C GLU A 123 43.42 4.67 9.50
N ASP A 124 43.25 3.56 8.79
CA ASP A 124 44.34 2.62 8.46
C ASP A 124 43.79 1.45 7.64
N GLU A 125 44.51 1.16 6.55
CA GLU A 125 44.43 -0.04 5.70
C GLU A 125 43.22 -0.21 4.75
N VAL A 126 43.22 0.60 3.69
CA VAL A 126 42.64 0.20 2.39
C VAL A 126 43.76 0.19 1.35
N ASN A 127 44.44 -0.95 1.19
CA ASN A 127 45.07 -1.29 -0.08
C ASN A 127 44.52 -2.65 -0.50
N GLN A 128 43.37 -2.59 -1.19
CA GLN A 128 42.76 -3.72 -1.84
C GLN A 128 43.62 -4.13 -3.03
N ASP A 129 44.27 -5.27 -2.86
CA ASP A 129 44.80 -6.08 -3.94
C ASP A 129 43.71 -6.50 -4.94
N SER A 130 44.18 -6.75 -6.16
CA SER A 130 43.57 -7.55 -7.23
C SER A 130 42.67 -6.85 -8.25
N VAL A 131 43.35 -6.24 -9.21
CA VAL A 131 42.96 -6.16 -10.62
C VAL A 131 42.51 -7.55 -11.12
N LYS A 132 41.21 -7.79 -11.30
CA LYS A 132 40.70 -8.90 -12.13
C LYS A 132 39.67 -8.39 -13.13
N LYS A 133 40.12 -8.37 -14.38
CA LYS A 133 39.45 -7.88 -15.58
C LYS A 133 38.30 -8.82 -16.00
N ASN A 134 37.20 -8.20 -16.41
CA ASN A 134 36.27 -8.58 -17.47
C ASN A 134 36.12 -10.06 -17.87
N SER A 135 34.97 -10.65 -17.56
CA SER A 135 34.31 -11.59 -18.47
C SER A 135 32.81 -11.31 -18.49
N GLN A 136 32.39 -10.42 -19.41
CA GLN A 136 30.98 -10.26 -19.75
C GLN A 136 30.50 -11.57 -20.39
N LYS A 137 29.84 -12.41 -19.61
CA LYS A 137 29.16 -13.61 -20.12
C LYS A 137 27.99 -13.14 -20.97
N GLN A 138 28.13 -13.21 -22.29
CA GLN A 138 27.03 -13.02 -23.22
C GLN A 138 25.99 -14.13 -22.97
N ILE A 139 24.90 -13.81 -22.26
CA ILE A 139 23.78 -14.72 -22.06
C ILE A 139 22.93 -14.66 -23.33
N LYS A 140 22.99 -15.71 -24.15
CA LYS A 140 22.19 -15.85 -25.36
C LYS A 140 20.80 -16.35 -24.97
N ASN A 141 19.91 -15.43 -24.60
CA ASN A 141 18.50 -15.74 -24.36
C ASN A 141 17.75 -15.87 -25.71
N SER A 142 18.16 -16.77 -26.60
CA SER A 142 17.49 -16.94 -27.90
C SER A 142 16.20 -17.76 -27.85
N SER A 143 15.77 -18.17 -26.66
CA SER A 143 14.47 -18.82 -26.42
C SER A 143 13.94 -18.37 -25.06
N LEU A 144 13.35 -17.17 -25.02
CA LEU A 144 12.60 -16.71 -23.84
C LEU A 144 11.09 -16.78 -24.06
N LEU A 145 10.67 -17.09 -25.28
CA LEU A 145 9.28 -17.12 -25.67
C LEU A 145 9.09 -18.31 -26.59
N SER A 146 8.16 -19.20 -26.24
CA SER A 146 7.79 -20.39 -27.00
C SER A 146 7.00 -20.06 -28.28
N PHE A 147 7.17 -18.87 -28.84
CA PHE A 147 6.50 -18.47 -30.08
C PHE A 147 7.08 -19.15 -31.32
N ASP A 148 8.30 -19.71 -31.22
CA ASP A 148 8.98 -20.33 -32.36
C ASP A 148 8.75 -21.85 -32.47
N ASN A 149 7.80 -22.39 -31.67
CA ASN A 149 7.48 -23.82 -31.71
C ASN A 149 6.24 -24.04 -32.59
N GLU A 150 6.49 -24.05 -33.90
CA GLU A 150 5.79 -24.90 -34.89
C GLU A 150 4.25 -24.96 -34.80
N ASP A 151 3.57 -23.93 -35.31
CA ASP A 151 2.33 -24.14 -36.07
C ASP A 151 2.69 -24.22 -37.57
N GLU A 152 3.50 -25.22 -37.88
CA GLU A 152 3.65 -25.84 -39.20
C GLU A 152 2.83 -27.14 -39.16
N ASN A 153 1.51 -27.00 -38.96
CA ASN A 153 0.53 -28.07 -39.11
C ASN A 153 -0.49 -27.65 -40.16
N GLU A 154 -0.23 -28.11 -41.39
CA GLU A 154 -1.17 -28.54 -42.44
C GLU A 154 -2.45 -27.73 -42.73
#